data_AF-A0A960QD99-F1
#
_entry.id   AF-A0A960QD99-F1
#
_cell.length_a   1.000
_cell.length_b   1.000
_cell.length_c   1.000
_cell.angle_alpha   90.00
_cell.angle_beta   90.00
_cell.angle_gamma   90.00
#
_symmetry.space_group_name_H-M   'P 1'
#
loop_
_entity.id
_entity.type
_entity.pdbx_description
1 polymer ?
#
loop_
_entity_poly.entity_id
_entity_poly.type
_entity_poly.pdbx_seq_one_letter_code
_entity_poly.pdbx_strand_id
1 'polypeptide(L)' 'IEAPLEVSDEILAGVVSLPHGWGHDRPGIRLTTAAAHPGASINDLTDDQLIDPVSGNAAFSGLPVEVEAAPIG' A
#
# COMPACT_ATOMS: atom_id res chain seq x y z
N ILE A 1 3.20 3.69 6.89
CA ILE A 1 2.95 4.65 5.78
C ILE A 1 1.75 5.52 6.13
N GLU A 2 1.62 6.70 5.54
CA GLU A 2 0.46 7.60 5.73
C GLU A 2 -0.31 7.73 4.42
N ALA A 3 -1.64 7.65 4.46
CA ALA A 3 -2.50 7.75 3.28
C ALA A 3 -3.84 8.45 3.62
N PRO A 4 -4.50 9.09 2.65
CA PRO A 4 -5.86 9.59 2.83
C PRO A 4 -6.83 8.46 3.21
N LEU A 5 -7.77 8.77 4.10
CA LEU A 5 -8.83 7.84 4.50
C LEU A 5 -10.12 8.17 3.74
N GLU A 6 -10.69 7.14 3.13
CA GLU A 6 -12.06 7.16 2.61
C GLU A 6 -12.86 6.09 3.37
N VAL A 7 -13.99 6.49 3.97
CA VAL A 7 -14.90 5.57 4.66
C VAL A 7 -16.00 5.16 3.68
N SER A 8 -16.15 3.86 3.49
CA SER A 8 -17.14 3.27 2.60
C SER A 8 -17.77 2.04 3.26
N ASP A 9 -19.03 1.75 2.91
CA ASP A 9 -19.76 0.53 3.28
C ASP A 9 -19.62 -0.60 2.24
N GLU A 10 -18.84 -0.37 1.17
CA GLU A 10 -18.57 -1.34 0.11
C GLU A 10 -17.59 -2.45 0.53
N ILE A 11 -16.90 -2.29 1.67
CA ILE A 11 -15.93 -3.26 2.20
C ILE A 11 -16.34 -3.74 3.60
N LEU A 12 -15.92 -4.97 3.94
CA LEU A 12 -16.25 -5.56 5.23
C LEU A 12 -15.60 -4.82 6.40
N ALA A 13 -16.31 -4.77 7.53
CA ALA A 13 -15.76 -4.23 8.77
C ALA A 13 -14.46 -4.95 9.17
N GLY A 14 -13.43 -4.17 9.52
CA GLY A 14 -12.10 -4.68 9.85
C GLY A 14 -11.19 -4.90 8.63
N VAL A 15 -11.66 -4.61 7.42
CA VAL A 15 -10.85 -4.64 6.20
C VAL A 15 -10.52 -3.22 5.79
N VAL A 16 -9.29 -3.01 5.34
CA VAL A 16 -8.86 -1.79 4.66
C VAL A 16 -8.37 -2.14 3.26
N SER A 17 -8.56 -1.21 2.33
CA SER A 17 -8.05 -1.31 0.97
C SER A 17 -7.10 -0.15 0.70
N LEU A 18 -5.92 -0.44 0.18
CA LEU A 18 -4.97 0.56 -0.31
C LEU A 18 -4.61 0.21 -1.76
N PRO A 19 -4.94 1.07 -2.73
CA PRO A 19 -4.60 0.83 -4.12
C PRO A 19 -3.09 0.69 -4.35
N HIS A 20 -2.70 -0.23 -5.24
CA HIS A 20 -1.31 -0.34 -5.71
C HIS A 20 -0.95 0.80 -6.68
N GLY A 21 0.34 0.93 -7.01
CA GLY A 21 0.81 1.81 -8.09
C GLY A 21 1.35 3.18 -7.65
N TRP A 22 1.66 3.35 -6.37
CA TRP A 22 2.15 4.60 -5.79
C TRP A 22 3.59 4.48 -5.25
N GLY A 23 4.18 5.62 -4.89
CA GLY A 23 5.53 5.72 -4.30
C GLY A 23 6.66 6.02 -5.31
N HIS A 24 6.33 6.65 -6.44
CA HIS A 24 7.25 6.91 -7.55
C HIS A 24 8.08 8.20 -7.42
N ASP A 25 7.97 8.90 -6.30
CA ASP A 25 8.71 10.12 -5.94
C ASP A 25 10.07 9.85 -5.28
N ARG A 26 10.44 8.56 -5.14
CA ARG A 26 11.70 8.14 -4.52
C ARG A 26 12.94 8.55 -5.35
N PRO A 27 14.10 8.77 -4.69
CA PRO A 27 15.35 9.06 -5.37
C PRO A 27 15.72 8.00 -6.42
N GLY A 28 16.14 8.45 -7.60
CA GLY A 28 16.60 7.57 -8.68
C GLY A 28 15.49 7.09 -9.64
N ILE A 29 14.22 7.36 -9.35
CA ILE A 29 13.11 7.07 -10.27
C ILE A 29 13.15 8.03 -11.47
N ARG A 30 13.06 7.49 -12.69
CA ARG A 30 13.06 8.23 -13.97
C ARG A 30 11.69 8.28 -14.64
N LEU A 31 10.63 8.23 -13.85
CA LEU A 31 9.23 8.30 -14.30
C LEU A 31 8.66 9.66 -13.94
N THR A 32 8.96 10.69 -14.73
CA THR A 32 8.67 12.10 -14.41
C THR A 32 7.20 12.37 -14.09
N THR A 33 6.28 11.80 -14.87
CA THR A 33 4.83 11.94 -14.61
C THR A 33 4.43 11.27 -13.30
N ALA A 34 4.85 10.03 -13.06
CA ALA A 34 4.48 9.31 -11.84
C ALA A 34 5.10 9.95 -10.59
N ALA A 35 6.34 10.43 -10.67
CA ALA A 35 7.02 11.14 -9.59
C ALA A 35 6.33 12.47 -9.23
N ALA A 36 5.66 13.12 -10.19
CA ALA A 36 4.86 14.32 -9.94
C ALA A 36 3.52 14.03 -9.22
N HIS A 37 3.13 12.75 -9.13
CA HIS A 37 1.94 12.28 -8.43
C HIS A 37 2.35 11.31 -7.29
N PRO A 38 2.89 11.84 -6.17
CA PRO A 38 3.35 11.03 -5.06
C PRO A 38 2.18 10.32 -4.37
N GLY A 39 2.48 9.28 -3.60
CA GLY A 39 1.49 8.55 -2.83
C GLY A 39 2.10 7.42 -2.02
N ALA A 40 1.34 6.92 -1.06
CA ALA A 40 1.75 5.84 -0.18
C ALA A 40 1.84 4.52 -0.94
N SER A 41 2.98 3.84 -0.91
CA SER A 41 3.14 2.55 -1.58
C SER A 41 2.71 1.42 -0.64
N ILE A 42 1.73 0.62 -1.05
CA ILE A 42 1.38 -0.61 -0.31
C ILE A 42 2.58 -1.58 -0.21
N ASN A 43 3.51 -1.52 -1.17
CA ASN A 43 4.72 -2.33 -1.17
C ASN A 43 5.64 -2.04 0.03
N ASP A 44 5.49 -0.89 0.70
CA ASP A 44 6.25 -0.59 1.92
C ASP A 44 5.73 -1.37 3.14
N LEU A 45 4.55 -2.00 3.04
CA LEU A 45 3.96 -2.84 4.08
C LEU A 45 4.12 -4.34 3.79
N THR A 46 4.17 -4.74 2.52
CA THR A 46 4.24 -6.15 2.11
C THR A 46 5.65 -6.74 2.22
N ASP A 47 5.75 -8.01 2.60
CA ASP A 47 6.99 -8.79 2.55
C ASP A 47 7.24 -9.31 1.13
N ASP A 48 8.37 -8.93 0.53
CA ASP A 48 8.74 -9.31 -0.84
C ASP A 48 9.26 -10.75 -0.96
N GLN A 49 9.46 -11.44 0.16
CA GLN A 49 9.89 -12.84 0.22
C GLN A 49 8.74 -13.79 0.57
N LEU A 50 7.58 -13.27 0.98
CA LEU A 50 6.44 -14.10 1.35
C LEU A 50 5.72 -14.66 0.12
N ILE A 51 5.66 -15.99 0.05
CA ILE A 51 5.02 -16.72 -1.05
C ILE A 51 4.07 -17.79 -0.53
N ASP A 52 3.07 -18.14 -1.34
CA ASP A 52 2.37 -19.41 -1.18
C ASP A 52 3.31 -20.56 -1.60
N PRO A 53 3.68 -21.48 -0.68
CA PRO A 53 4.67 -22.51 -0.97
C PRO A 53 4.21 -23.54 -2.00
N VAL A 54 2.90 -23.68 -2.24
CA VAL A 54 2.37 -24.66 -3.20
C VAL A 54 2.43 -24.11 -4.63
N SER A 55 1.96 -22.88 -4.84
CA SER A 55 1.93 -22.28 -6.17
C SER A 55 3.18 -21.49 -6.53
N GLY A 56 3.97 -21.07 -5.54
CA GLY A 56 5.08 -20.11 -5.72
C GLY A 56 4.61 -18.68 -5.97
N ASN A 57 3.33 -18.37 -5.80
CA ASN A 57 2.79 -17.04 -6.03
C ASN A 57 3.13 -16.08 -4.87
N ALA A 58 3.38 -14.81 -5.18
CA ALA A 58 3.62 -13.78 -4.17
C ALA A 58 2.37 -13.53 -3.31
N ALA A 59 2.54 -13.47 -2.00
CA ALA A 59 1.45 -13.27 -1.04
C ALA A 59 1.32 -11.78 -0.66
N PHE A 60 0.91 -10.95 -1.60
CA PHE A 60 0.84 -9.49 -1.43
C PHE A 60 -0.51 -8.96 -0.91
N SER A 61 -1.46 -9.84 -0.58
CA SER A 61 -2.80 -9.49 -0.07
C SER A 61 -3.11 -10.24 1.23
N GLY A 62 -4.04 -9.70 2.03
CA GLY A 62 -4.41 -10.32 3.32
C GLY A 62 -3.40 -10.09 4.44
N LEU A 63 -2.54 -9.09 4.30
CA LEU A 63 -1.60 -8.68 5.34
C LEU A 63 -2.36 -8.09 6.54
N PRO A 64 -2.14 -8.57 7.78
CA PRO A 64 -2.63 -7.91 8.97
C PRO A 64 -1.98 -6.53 9.14
N VAL A 65 -2.79 -5.52 9.40
CA VAL A 65 -2.32 -4.14 9.59
C VAL A 65 -2.96 -3.51 10.83
N GLU A 66 -2.28 -2.53 11.39
CA GLU A 66 -2.84 -1.60 12.36
C GLU A 66 -3.00 -0.23 11.69
N VAL A 67 -4.08 0.47 12.03
CA VAL A 67 -4.39 1.79 11.48
C VAL A 67 -4.62 2.75 12.63
N GLU A 68 -3.95 3.89 12.56
CA GLU A 68 -4.12 5.00 13.48
C GLU A 68 -4.25 6.31 12.71
N ALA A 69 -4.79 7.34 13.37
CA ALA A 69 -4.82 8.67 12.77
C ALA A 69 -3.38 9.20 12.64
N ALA A 70 -3.02 9.68 11.46
CA ALA A 70 -1.75 10.35 11.25
C ALA A 70 -1.66 11.61 12.12
N PRO A 71 -0.46 12.01 12.58
CA PRO A 71 -0.28 13.25 13.32
C PRO A 71 -0.85 14.43 12.55
N ILE A 72 -1.49 15.37 13.26
CA ILE A 72 -1.85 16.65 12.65
C ILE A 72 -0.56 17.43 12.43
N GLY A 73 -0.20 17.64 11.16
CA GLY A 73 0.91 18.50 10.74
C GLY A 73 0.61 19.98 10.88
#